data_AF-A0A7C6EPQ0-F1
#
_entry.id   AF-A0A7C6EPQ0-F1
#
_cell.length_a   1.000
_cell.length_b   1.000
_cell.length_c   1.000
_cell.angle_alpha   90.00
_cell.angle_beta   90.00
_cell.angle_gamma   90.00
#
_symmetry.space_group_name_H-M   'P 1'
#
loop_
_entity.id
_entity.type
_entity.pdbx_description
1 polymer ?
#
loop_
_entity_poly.entity_id
_entity_poly.type
_entity_poly.pdbx_seq_one_letter_code
_entity_poly.pdbx_strand_id
1 'polypeptide(L)'
;MYEWIILLTIGLVAGIMGGMLGVGGGIIVIPALMFFMGLNQKEANATSLAFMLAPTGLLAVMNYYKAGMVNIKYAAILAVAFFVGAYFGS
;
A
#
# COMPACT_ATOMS: atom_id res chain seq x y z
N MET A 1 9.65 21.44 9.77
CA MET A 1 10.84 21.00 8.99
C MET A 1 11.14 19.53 9.20
N TYR A 2 11.18 19.04 10.45
CA TYR A 2 11.41 17.61 10.75
C TYR A 2 10.31 16.67 10.25
N GLU A 3 9.05 17.09 10.33
CA GLU A 3 7.88 16.31 9.89
C GLU A 3 7.97 15.84 8.43
N TRP A 4 8.32 16.74 7.51
CA TRP A 4 8.48 16.42 6.10
C TRP A 4 9.56 15.36 5.85
N ILE A 5 10.67 15.43 6.59
CA ILE A 5 11.77 14.47 6.47
C ILE A 5 11.31 13.08 6.95
N ILE A 6 10.53 13.03 8.03
CA ILE A 6 9.96 11.78 8.57
C ILE A 6 8.99 11.17 7.55
N LEU A 7 8.05 11.96 7.02
CA LEU A 7 7.06 11.50 6.04
C LEU A 7 7.73 11.00 4.75
N LEU A 8 8.74 11.70 4.24
CA LEU A 8 9.50 11.27 3.06
C LEU A 8 10.23 9.96 3.31
N THR A 9 10.84 9.80 4.48
CA THR A 9 11.57 8.57 4.85
C THR A 9 10.61 7.38 4.97
N ILE A 10 9.47 7.58 5.65
CA ILE A 10 8.42 6.56 5.77
C ILE A 10 7.94 6.16 4.38
N GLY A 11 7.61 7.13 3.52
CA GLY A 11 7.13 6.88 2.15
C GLY A 11 8.12 6.11 1.29
N LEU A 12 9.42 6.47 1.32
CA LEU A 12 10.46 5.80 0.54
C LEU A 12 10.66 4.35 0.98
N VAL A 13 10.82 4.11 2.29
CA VAL A 13 11.00 2.76 2.85
C VAL A 13 9.77 1.90 2.56
N ALA A 14 8.58 2.46 2.74
CA ALA A 14 7.32 1.81 2.46
C ALA A 14 7.14 1.45 0.98
N GLY A 15 7.55 2.33 0.07
CA GLY A 15 7.51 2.09 -1.37
C GLY A 15 8.43 0.96 -1.79
N ILE A 16 9.67 0.95 -1.30
CA ILE A 16 10.65 -0.12 -1.58
C ILE A 16 10.12 -1.46 -1.08
N MET A 17 9.72 -1.53 0.19
CA MET A 17 9.25 -2.78 0.79
C MET A 17 7.91 -3.23 0.24
N GLY A 18 6.99 -2.30 -0.02
CA GLY A 18 5.70 -2.58 -0.65
C GLY A 18 5.87 -3.15 -2.05
N GLY A 19 6.81 -2.62 -2.84
CA GLY A 19 7.15 -3.13 -4.18
C GLY A 19 7.86 -4.49 -4.15
N MET A 20 8.79 -4.70 -3.21
CA MET A 20 9.54 -5.96 -3.07
C MET A 20 8.66 -7.11 -2.55
N LEU A 21 7.83 -6.85 -1.54
CA LEU A 21 7.04 -7.89 -0.88
C LEU A 21 5.66 -8.09 -1.52
N GLY A 22 5.15 -7.10 -2.26
CA GLY A 22 3.80 -7.13 -2.84
C GLY A 22 2.65 -6.98 -1.82
N VAL A 23 2.97 -6.81 -0.53
CA VAL A 23 2.00 -6.69 0.58
C VAL A 23 1.63 -5.23 0.89
N GLY A 24 2.17 -4.26 0.15
CA GLY A 24 1.79 -2.86 0.28
C GLY A 24 2.25 -2.18 1.58
N GLY A 25 3.35 -2.64 2.20
CA GLY A 25 4.14 -1.96 3.27
C GLY A 25 3.42 -1.45 4.53
N GLY A 26 2.10 -1.63 4.65
CA GLY A 26 1.27 -1.13 5.76
C GLY A 26 1.70 -1.63 7.13
N ILE A 27 2.26 -2.85 7.20
CA ILE A 27 2.81 -3.44 8.44
C ILE A 27 3.88 -2.53 9.08
N ILE A 28 4.60 -1.75 8.27
CA ILE A 28 5.67 -0.85 8.75
C ILE A 28 5.17 0.59 8.83
N VAL A 29 4.40 1.03 7.83
CA VAL A 29 3.88 2.40 7.74
C VAL A 29 2.94 2.73 8.88
N ILE A 30 2.00 1.82 9.20
CA ILE A 30 0.96 2.09 10.19
C ILE A 30 1.60 2.33 11.58
N PRO A 31 2.48 1.45 12.10
CA PRO A 31 3.22 1.74 13.33
C PRO A 31 4.05 3.02 13.24
N ALA A 32 4.74 3.28 12.12
CA ALA A 32 5.57 4.48 12.00
C ALA A 32 4.74 5.77 12.07
N LEU A 33 3.57 5.80 11.43
CA LEU A 33 2.64 6.94 11.51
C LEU A 33 2.09 7.13 12.93
N MET A 34 1.78 6.06 13.65
CA MET A 34 1.34 6.17 15.04
C MET A 34 2.46 6.65 15.96
N PHE A 35 3.65 6.06 15.89
CA PHE A 35 4.76 6.36 16.80
C PHE A 35 5.42 7.70 16.52
N PHE A 36 5.68 8.02 15.24
CA PHE A 36 6.41 9.24 14.90
C PHE A 36 5.50 10.44 14.65
N MET A 37 4.29 10.22 14.12
CA MET A 37 3.35 11.30 13.78
C MET A 37 2.19 11.41 14.77
N GLY A 38 2.10 10.52 15.76
CA GLY A 38 1.08 10.58 16.81
C GLY A 38 -0.35 10.34 16.31
N LEU A 39 -0.49 9.78 15.10
CA LEU A 39 -1.81 9.47 14.54
C LEU A 39 -2.46 8.36 15.36
N ASN A 40 -3.78 8.43 15.52
CA ASN A 40 -4.51 7.29 16.05
C ASN A 40 -4.57 6.16 15.01
N GLN A 41 -4.93 4.95 15.44
CA GLN A 41 -4.95 3.76 14.58
C GLN A 41 -5.80 3.94 13.31
N LYS A 42 -6.94 4.63 13.42
CA LYS A 42 -7.86 4.83 12.29
C LYS A 42 -7.29 5.82 11.28
N GLU A 43 -6.69 6.90 11.76
CA GLU A 43 -5.98 7.89 10.95
C GLU A 43 -4.79 7.26 10.24
N ALA A 44 -3.93 6.53 10.97
CA ALA A 44 -2.77 5.85 10.39
C ALA A 44 -3.18 4.87 9.27
N ASN A 45 -4.26 4.09 9.48
CA ASN A 45 -4.79 3.18 8.47
C ASN A 45 -5.33 3.93 7.24
N ALA A 46 -6.11 5.00 7.45
CA ALA A 46 -6.66 5.81 6.38
C ALA A 46 -5.57 6.50 5.55
N THR A 47 -4.59 7.12 6.21
CA THR A 47 -3.44 7.75 5.56
C THR A 47 -2.62 6.72 4.78
N SER A 48 -2.29 5.58 5.39
CA SER A 48 -1.60 4.47 4.74
C SER A 48 -2.30 4.04 3.44
N LEU A 49 -3.61 3.79 3.49
CA LEU A 49 -4.38 3.41 2.32
C LEU A 49 -4.33 4.49 1.22
N ALA A 50 -4.50 5.76 1.60
CA ALA A 50 -4.57 6.87 0.65
C ALA A 50 -3.30 7.02 -0.20
N PHE A 51 -2.11 6.88 0.38
CA PHE A 51 -0.86 7.06 -0.37
C PHE A 51 -0.29 5.76 -0.94
N MET A 52 -0.61 4.59 -0.36
CA MET A 52 0.00 3.32 -0.80
C MET A 52 -0.80 2.59 -1.88
N LEU A 53 -2.13 2.61 -1.80
CA LEU A 53 -2.99 1.71 -2.58
C LEU A 53 -2.78 1.87 -4.09
N ALA A 54 -2.78 3.10 -4.59
CA ALA A 54 -2.65 3.39 -6.01
C ALA A 54 -1.21 3.21 -6.52
N PRO A 55 -0.16 3.89 -5.99
CA PRO A 55 1.16 3.85 -6.61
C PRO A 55 1.89 2.51 -6.43
N THR A 56 1.80 1.87 -5.26
CA THR A 56 2.61 0.65 -5.02
C THR A 56 2.09 -0.55 -5.80
N GLY A 57 0.77 -0.78 -5.77
CA GLY A 57 0.13 -1.86 -6.51
C GLY A 57 0.24 -1.68 -8.02
N LEU A 58 0.00 -0.47 -8.53
CA LEU A 58 0.03 -0.20 -9.97
C LEU A 58 1.42 -0.41 -10.56
N LEU A 59 2.47 0.14 -9.93
CA LEU A 59 3.85 0.00 -10.41
C LEU A 59 4.31 -1.47 -10.37
N ALA A 60 3.97 -2.21 -9.31
CA ALA A 60 4.30 -3.62 -9.21
C ALA A 60 3.61 -4.44 -10.32
N VAL A 61 2.30 -4.29 -10.48
CA VAL A 61 1.53 -5.00 -11.53
C VAL A 61 2.05 -4.66 -12.91
N MET A 62 2.39 -3.40 -13.20
CA MET A 62 2.98 -3.01 -14.48
C MET A 62 4.30 -3.76 -14.76
N ASN A 63 5.17 -3.88 -13.77
CA ASN A 63 6.44 -4.60 -13.91
C ASN A 63 6.24 -6.11 -14.10
N TYR A 64 5.38 -6.73 -13.27
CA TYR A 64 5.07 -8.16 -13.40
C TYR A 64 4.34 -8.48 -14.70
N TYR A 65 3.48 -7.58 -15.18
CA TYR A 65 2.76 -7.73 -16.44
C TYR A 65 3.71 -7.68 -17.63
N LYS A 66 4.64 -6.71 -17.65
CA LYS A 66 5.69 -6.63 -18.67
C LYS A 66 6.60 -7.85 -18.69
N ALA A 67 6.80 -8.48 -17.54
CA ALA A 67 7.57 -9.73 -17.42
C ALA A 67 6.77 -10.99 -17.78
N GLY A 68 5.50 -10.87 -18.19
CA GLY A 68 4.65 -12.01 -18.56
C GLY A 68 4.23 -12.89 -17.37
N MET A 69 4.40 -12.41 -16.13
CA MET A 69 4.16 -13.19 -14.91
C MET A 69 2.73 -13.05 -14.36
N VAL A 70 1.89 -12.20 -14.97
CA VAL A 70 0.54 -11.92 -14.47
C VAL A 70 -0.50 -12.73 -15.24
N ASN A 71 -1.24 -13.57 -14.53
CA ASN A 71 -2.45 -14.19 -15.06
C ASN A 71 -3.63 -13.21 -14.95
N ILE A 72 -3.96 -12.54 -16.06
CA ILE A 72 -5.03 -11.54 -16.10
C ILE A 72 -6.41 -12.11 -15.74
N LYS A 73 -6.69 -13.36 -16.13
CA LYS A 73 -7.99 -14.00 -15.83
C LYS A 73 -8.18 -14.16 -14.32
N TYR A 74 -7.16 -14.66 -13.62
CA TYR A 74 -7.22 -14.82 -12.16
C TYR A 74 -7.25 -13.46 -11.46
N ALA A 75 -6.43 -12.51 -11.91
CA ALA A 75 -6.42 -11.16 -11.37
C ALA A 75 -7.79 -10.48 -11.47
N ALA A 76 -8.49 -10.59 -12.62
CA ALA A 76 -9.80 -9.98 -12.83
C ALA A 76 -10.88 -10.59 -11.92
N ILE A 77 -10.93 -11.92 -11.81
CA ILE A 77 -11.90 -12.61 -10.94
C ILE A 77 -11.68 -12.21 -9.48
N LEU A 78 -10.42 -12.25 -9.02
CA LEU A 78 -10.06 -11.87 -7.66
C LEU A 78 -10.35 -10.40 -7.38
N ALA A 79 -10.09 -9.49 -8.34
CA ALA A 79 -10.36 -8.07 -8.18
C ALA A 79 -11.85 -7.77 -7.94
N VAL A 80 -12.74 -8.43 -8.69
CA VAL A 80 -14.20 -8.26 -8.50
C VAL A 80 -14.63 -8.77 -7.13
N ALA A 81 -14.20 -9.99 -6.76
CA ALA A 81 -14.53 -10.56 -5.45
C ALA A 81 -13.97 -9.71 -4.29
N PHE A 82 -12.74 -9.23 -4.44
CA PHE A 82 -12.09 -8.36 -3.47
C PHE A 82 -12.82 -7.03 -3.31
N PHE A 83 -13.24 -6.39 -4.41
CA PHE A 83 -13.95 -5.11 -4.35
C PHE A 83 -15.25 -5.22 -3.55
N VAL A 84 -16.02 -6.28 -3.79
CA VAL A 84 -17.25 -6.54 -3.04
C VAL A 84 -16.93 -6.81 -1.56
N GLY A 85 -15.97 -7.68 -1.27
CA GLY A 85 -15.57 -7.98 0.12
C GLY A 85 -15.04 -6.76 0.87
N ALA A 86 -14.23 -5.92 0.21
CA ALA A 86 -13.66 -4.71 0.77
C ALA A 86 -14.74 -3.67 1.10
N TYR A 87 -15.77 -3.52 0.25
CA TYR A 87 -16.88 -2.61 0.51
C TYR A 87 -17.66 -2.94 1.79
N PHE A 88 -17.88 -4.23 2.07
CA PHE A 88 -18.56 -4.65 3.31
C PHE A 88 -17.64 -4.68 4.53
N GLY A 89 -16.32 -4.66 4.33
CA GLY A 89 -15.33 -4.65 5.41
C GLY A 89 -14.83 -3.27 5.84
N SER A 90 -15.10 -2.22 5.06
CA SER A 90 -14.71 -0.82 5.34
C SER A 90 -15.70 -0.09 6.23
#